data_AF-A0A8H5AYK6-F1
#
_entry.id   AF-A0A8H5AYK6-F1
#
_cell.length_a   1.000
_cell.length_b   1.000
_cell.length_c   1.000
_cell.angle_alpha   90.00
_cell.angle_beta   90.00
_cell.angle_gamma   90.00
#
_symmetry.space_group_name_H-M   'P 1'
#
loop_
_entity.id
_entity.type
_entity.pdbx_description
1 polymer ?
#
loop_
_entity_poly.entity_id
_entity_poly.type
_entity_poly.pdbx_seq_one_letter_code
_entity_poly.pdbx_strand_id
1 'polypeptide(L)'
;MLEMPGEVDDLHVVFSVLSPLVKLRYASGVEFYGFCGLPGVMQWQRFNKYATIIRKLVYAPNSPRLPLKLLSQKAMVQISHTRTRLEVFPNLNTLVWRPHSSAADAELGSPTLNDGLLFMHSAVTDFTFSHLNGHVEPDANHFLRDIQLHMPNLTQLSRHTSQPVALLESGLCSLVKHLHAVTIMPLPAYYLTSRVAEALSVLPSLRVMVVGHGKPEDVYPEHPSLAFRPVLPPNSFKAMRNLSVKMHAADATKVLLTMTFPSDLRLFHVVFVTAVIPFDSQKLLEVSHKSIKPSAICH
;
A
#
# COMPACT_ATOMS: atom_id res chain seq x y z
N MET A 1 -29.55 -6.55 -17.48
CA MET A 1 -29.01 -5.34 -16.83
C MET A 1 -28.07 -5.86 -15.75
N LEU A 2 -26.76 -5.72 -15.91
CA LEU A 2 -25.82 -6.17 -14.88
C LEU A 2 -25.98 -5.24 -13.67
N GLU A 3 -26.51 -5.75 -12.56
CA GLU A 3 -26.39 -5.07 -11.27
C GLU A 3 -24.90 -5.06 -10.93
N MET A 4 -24.24 -3.94 -11.16
CA MET A 4 -22.85 -3.79 -10.79
C MET A 4 -22.79 -3.42 -9.31
N PRO A 5 -22.23 -4.27 -8.44
CA PRO A 5 -22.01 -3.90 -7.06
C PRO A 5 -21.11 -2.66 -7.00
N GLY A 6 -21.21 -1.88 -5.92
CA GLY A 6 -20.32 -0.73 -5.69
C GLY A 6 -18.84 -1.13 -5.51
N GLU A 7 -18.53 -2.42 -5.56
CA GLU A 7 -17.19 -3.01 -5.55
C GLU A 7 -16.94 -3.74 -6.86
N VAL A 8 -15.80 -3.47 -7.49
CA VAL A 8 -15.35 -4.10 -8.73
C VAL A 8 -14.04 -4.81 -8.47
N ASP A 9 -13.99 -6.07 -8.83
CA ASP A 9 -12.80 -6.90 -8.76
C ASP A 9 -12.42 -7.52 -10.14
N ASP A 10 -13.38 -7.58 -11.07
CA ASP A 10 -13.18 -7.96 -12.47
C ASP A 10 -13.26 -6.73 -13.42
N LEU A 11 -12.09 -6.18 -13.78
CA LEU A 11 -12.00 -5.10 -14.74
C LEU A 11 -12.42 -5.49 -16.16
N HIS A 12 -12.25 -6.76 -16.54
CA HIS A 12 -12.65 -7.24 -17.87
C HIS A 12 -14.18 -7.11 -18.03
N VAL A 13 -14.96 -7.51 -17.02
CA VAL A 13 -16.43 -7.37 -17.06
C VAL A 13 -16.84 -5.90 -17.14
N VAL A 14 -16.28 -5.05 -16.29
CA VAL A 14 -16.64 -3.62 -16.22
C VAL A 14 -16.35 -2.91 -17.54
N PHE A 15 -15.18 -3.13 -18.11
CA PHE A 15 -14.78 -2.44 -19.33
C PHE A 15 -15.34 -3.08 -20.61
N SER A 16 -15.91 -4.28 -20.57
CA SER A 16 -16.63 -4.87 -21.72
C SER A 16 -17.81 -4.00 -22.20
N VAL A 17 -18.32 -3.11 -21.34
CA VAL A 17 -19.35 -2.12 -21.67
C VAL A 17 -18.85 -1.05 -22.66
N LEU A 18 -17.54 -0.75 -22.63
CA LEU A 18 -16.93 0.25 -23.52
C LEU A 18 -16.76 -0.26 -24.95
N SER A 19 -16.40 -1.52 -25.12
CA SER A 19 -16.28 -2.18 -26.42
C SER A 19 -16.17 -3.68 -26.16
N PRO A 20 -16.64 -4.54 -27.10
CA PRO A 20 -16.37 -5.97 -27.03
C PRO A 20 -14.89 -6.25 -26.78
N LEU A 21 -14.62 -7.12 -25.82
CA LEU A 21 -13.28 -7.58 -25.49
C LEU A 21 -12.99 -8.88 -26.24
N VAL A 22 -11.82 -8.95 -26.85
CA VAL A 22 -11.32 -10.13 -27.56
C VAL A 22 -10.10 -10.67 -26.83
N LYS A 23 -10.02 -11.99 -26.74
CA LYS A 23 -8.85 -12.68 -26.20
C LYS A 23 -7.66 -12.42 -27.12
N LEU A 24 -6.62 -11.77 -26.59
CA LEU A 24 -5.39 -11.48 -27.32
C LEU A 24 -4.37 -12.60 -27.18
N ARG A 25 -4.25 -13.15 -25.97
CA ARG A 25 -3.22 -14.14 -25.64
C ARG A 25 -3.63 -14.99 -24.44
N TYR A 26 -3.05 -16.18 -24.34
CA TYR A 26 -3.08 -17.02 -23.14
C TYR A 26 -1.65 -17.33 -22.71
N ALA A 27 -1.32 -17.11 -21.44
CA ALA A 27 0.00 -17.40 -20.91
C ALA A 27 -0.06 -17.65 -19.40
N SER A 28 0.70 -18.63 -18.92
CA SER A 28 0.77 -18.97 -17.49
C SER A 28 -0.59 -19.26 -16.84
N GLY A 29 -1.56 -19.77 -17.60
CA GLY A 29 -2.92 -19.98 -17.10
C GLY A 29 -3.83 -18.75 -17.21
N VAL A 30 -3.32 -17.60 -17.63
CA VAL A 30 -4.03 -16.31 -17.67
C VAL A 30 -4.39 -15.92 -19.10
N GLU A 31 -5.63 -15.50 -19.31
CA GLU A 31 -6.17 -14.95 -20.54
C GLU A 31 -6.10 -13.42 -20.52
N PHE A 32 -5.41 -12.83 -21.49
CA PHE A 32 -5.35 -11.37 -21.65
C PHE A 32 -6.35 -10.93 -22.71
N TYR A 33 -7.12 -9.90 -22.40
CA TYR A 33 -8.16 -9.34 -23.25
C TYR A 33 -7.85 -7.90 -23.65
N GLY A 34 -8.26 -7.52 -24.86
CA GLY A 34 -8.18 -6.15 -25.34
C GLY A 34 -9.44 -5.77 -26.10
N PHE A 35 -9.63 -4.48 -26.35
CA PHE A 35 -10.81 -4.04 -27.09
C PHE A 35 -10.73 -4.44 -28.57
N CYS A 36 -11.82 -4.96 -29.11
CA CYS A 36 -11.99 -5.22 -30.54
C CYS A 36 -11.91 -3.93 -31.37
N GLY A 37 -12.40 -2.81 -30.83
CA GLY A 37 -12.28 -1.47 -31.42
C GLY A 37 -12.06 -0.41 -30.35
N LEU A 38 -11.60 0.78 -30.74
CA LEU A 38 -11.40 1.88 -29.80
C LEU A 38 -12.74 2.33 -29.20
N PRO A 39 -12.85 2.46 -27.86
CA PRO A 39 -14.06 3.01 -27.24
C PRO A 39 -14.37 4.43 -27.75
N GLY A 40 -15.58 4.62 -28.28
CA GLY A 40 -16.06 5.92 -28.73
C GLY A 40 -16.76 6.72 -27.63
N VAL A 41 -17.08 7.98 -27.93
CA VAL A 41 -17.73 8.91 -26.98
C VAL A 41 -19.08 8.37 -26.48
N MET A 42 -19.89 7.76 -27.36
CA MET A 42 -21.20 7.20 -26.99
C MET A 42 -21.08 6.00 -26.04
N GLN A 43 -20.03 5.18 -26.19
CA GLN A 43 -19.73 4.08 -25.29
C GLN A 43 -19.33 4.61 -23.91
N TRP A 44 -18.48 5.63 -23.87
CA TRP A 44 -18.10 6.32 -22.64
C TRP A 44 -19.28 6.98 -21.93
N GLN A 45 -20.19 7.65 -22.66
CA GLN A 45 -21.39 8.25 -22.07
C GLN A 45 -22.28 7.20 -21.39
N ARG A 46 -22.42 6.01 -21.99
CA ARG A 46 -23.14 4.88 -21.38
C ARG A 46 -22.41 4.35 -20.16
N PHE A 47 -21.10 4.13 -20.26
CA PHE A 47 -20.25 3.66 -19.17
C PHE A 47 -20.27 4.61 -17.96
N ASN A 48 -20.23 5.93 -18.19
CA ASN A 48 -20.17 6.95 -17.14
C ASN A 48 -21.37 6.88 -16.17
N LYS A 49 -22.53 6.37 -16.61
CA LYS A 49 -23.69 6.14 -15.73
C LYS A 49 -23.42 5.05 -14.69
N TYR A 50 -22.62 4.06 -15.05
CA TYR A 50 -22.23 2.96 -14.16
C TYR A 50 -20.98 3.30 -13.35
N ALA A 51 -20.05 4.05 -13.95
CA ALA A 51 -18.80 4.45 -13.31
C ALA A 51 -19.01 5.18 -11.96
N THR A 52 -20.11 5.94 -11.81
CA THR A 52 -20.45 6.65 -10.58
C THR A 52 -20.90 5.73 -9.44
N ILE A 53 -21.26 4.48 -9.72
CA ILE A 53 -21.70 3.53 -8.70
C ILE A 53 -20.50 2.85 -8.02
N ILE A 54 -19.38 2.76 -8.73
CA ILE A 54 -18.17 2.08 -8.28
C ILE A 54 -17.47 2.94 -7.23
N ARG A 55 -17.37 2.39 -6.02
CA ARG A 55 -16.70 2.98 -4.86
C ARG A 55 -15.41 2.27 -4.49
N LYS A 56 -15.29 0.99 -4.85
CA LYS A 56 -14.11 0.17 -4.58
C LYS A 56 -13.65 -0.55 -5.84
N LEU A 57 -12.36 -0.48 -6.12
CA LEU A 57 -11.71 -1.20 -7.20
C LEU A 57 -10.60 -2.08 -6.62
N VAL A 58 -10.62 -3.37 -6.97
CA VAL A 58 -9.60 -4.34 -6.60
C VAL A 58 -9.02 -4.97 -7.86
N TYR A 59 -7.79 -4.60 -8.19
CA TYR A 59 -6.99 -5.28 -9.21
C TYR A 59 -5.91 -6.10 -8.52
N ALA A 60 -6.09 -7.42 -8.46
CA ALA A 60 -5.16 -8.33 -7.79
C ALA A 60 -5.10 -9.69 -8.51
N PRO A 61 -4.50 -9.79 -9.71
CA PRO A 61 -4.47 -11.00 -10.54
C PRO A 61 -4.02 -12.29 -9.83
N ASN A 62 -3.24 -12.20 -8.75
CA ASN A 62 -2.82 -13.36 -7.95
C ASN A 62 -3.85 -13.80 -6.89
N SER A 63 -5.01 -13.14 -6.82
CA SER A 63 -6.08 -13.49 -5.90
C SER A 63 -6.74 -14.78 -6.37
N PRO A 64 -6.87 -15.81 -5.51
CA PRO A 64 -7.53 -17.06 -5.88
C PRO A 64 -9.03 -16.88 -6.17
N ARG A 65 -9.59 -15.71 -5.85
CA ARG A 65 -10.99 -15.36 -6.09
C ARG A 65 -11.26 -14.81 -7.48
N LEU A 66 -10.22 -14.33 -8.17
CA LEU A 66 -10.41 -13.63 -9.45
C LEU A 66 -10.32 -14.60 -10.63
N PRO A 67 -11.17 -14.39 -11.66
CA PRO A 67 -11.07 -15.16 -12.88
C PRO A 67 -9.72 -14.92 -13.54
N LEU A 68 -9.22 -15.93 -14.24
CA LEU A 68 -7.98 -15.89 -15.02
C LEU A 68 -8.09 -14.98 -16.27
N LYS A 69 -8.98 -13.97 -16.25
CA LYS A 69 -9.25 -13.04 -17.35
C LYS A 69 -8.80 -11.64 -16.94
N LEU A 70 -7.74 -11.15 -17.55
CA LEU A 70 -7.18 -9.83 -17.27
C LEU A 70 -7.32 -8.91 -18.48
N LEU A 71 -7.47 -7.63 -18.22
CA LEU A 71 -7.24 -6.63 -19.25
C LEU A 71 -5.76 -6.53 -19.55
N SER A 72 -5.43 -6.48 -20.85
CA SER A 72 -4.09 -6.18 -21.31
C SER A 72 -3.72 -4.72 -21.08
N GLN A 73 -2.43 -4.44 -20.96
CA GLN A 73 -1.85 -3.10 -20.93
C GLN A 73 -2.27 -2.27 -22.15
N LYS A 74 -2.38 -2.89 -23.33
CA LYS A 74 -2.91 -2.23 -24.53
C LYS A 74 -4.33 -1.67 -24.29
N ALA A 75 -5.19 -2.43 -23.62
CA ALA A 75 -6.52 -1.96 -23.26
C ALA A 75 -6.46 -0.81 -22.26
N MET A 76 -5.54 -0.85 -21.29
CA MET A 76 -5.31 0.23 -20.32
C MET A 76 -4.89 1.54 -21.02
N VAL A 77 -3.99 1.47 -22.01
CA VAL A 77 -3.60 2.61 -22.84
C VAL A 77 -4.77 3.12 -23.68
N GLN A 78 -5.60 2.24 -24.22
CA GLN A 78 -6.81 2.66 -24.94
C GLN A 78 -7.80 3.38 -24.02
N ILE A 79 -7.96 2.92 -22.77
CA ILE A 79 -8.76 3.60 -21.75
C ILE A 79 -8.18 4.98 -21.46
N SER A 80 -6.86 5.09 -21.24
CA SER A 80 -6.20 6.35 -20.92
C SER A 80 -6.37 7.41 -22.00
N HIS A 81 -6.31 7.00 -23.27
CA HIS A 81 -6.44 7.89 -24.42
C HIS A 81 -7.89 8.24 -24.78
N THR A 82 -8.84 7.35 -24.55
CA THR A 82 -10.23 7.54 -25.00
C THR A 82 -11.17 8.04 -23.91
N ARG A 83 -10.77 7.99 -22.63
CA ARG A 83 -11.62 8.46 -21.51
C ARG A 83 -12.09 9.89 -21.74
N THR A 84 -13.38 10.11 -21.52
CA THR A 84 -14.04 11.43 -21.66
C THR A 84 -13.98 12.27 -20.39
N ARG A 85 -13.47 11.69 -19.30
CA ARG A 85 -13.26 12.32 -18.01
C ARG A 85 -11.87 11.95 -17.52
N LEU A 86 -11.27 12.82 -16.71
CA LEU A 86 -10.00 12.53 -16.07
C LEU A 86 -10.12 11.31 -15.15
N GLU A 87 -11.17 11.28 -14.33
CA GLU A 87 -11.47 10.20 -13.40
C GLU A 87 -12.34 9.14 -14.10
N VAL A 88 -11.81 7.91 -14.19
CA VAL A 88 -12.58 6.79 -14.77
C VAL A 88 -13.74 6.39 -13.86
N PHE A 89 -13.53 6.43 -12.54
CA PHE A 89 -14.51 6.10 -11.51
C PHE A 89 -14.63 7.26 -10.51
N PRO A 90 -15.49 8.27 -10.75
CA PRO A 90 -15.48 9.52 -9.99
C PRO A 90 -15.81 9.38 -8.49
N ASN A 91 -16.51 8.30 -8.11
CA ASN A 91 -16.89 8.04 -6.71
C ASN A 91 -16.02 6.96 -6.05
N LEU A 92 -14.89 6.59 -6.67
CA LEU A 92 -13.96 5.63 -6.11
C LEU A 92 -13.30 6.21 -4.85
N ASN A 93 -13.45 5.50 -3.74
CA ASN A 93 -12.81 5.84 -2.47
C ASN A 93 -11.77 4.80 -2.03
N THR A 94 -11.89 3.55 -2.51
CA THR A 94 -10.98 2.46 -2.18
C THR A 94 -10.34 1.91 -3.44
N LEU A 95 -9.02 1.99 -3.54
CA LEU A 95 -8.25 1.45 -4.65
C LEU A 95 -7.24 0.43 -4.14
N VAL A 96 -7.38 -0.81 -4.58
CA VAL A 96 -6.38 -1.87 -4.37
C VAL A 96 -5.77 -2.20 -5.72
N TRP A 97 -4.50 -1.81 -5.93
CA TRP A 97 -3.79 -2.00 -7.19
C TRP A 97 -2.55 -2.87 -6.99
N ARG A 98 -2.67 -4.16 -7.30
CA ARG A 98 -1.63 -5.16 -7.10
C ARG A 98 -1.28 -5.87 -8.41
N PRO A 99 -0.66 -5.18 -9.38
CA PRO A 99 -0.34 -5.77 -10.66
C PRO A 99 0.63 -6.94 -10.49
N HIS A 100 0.55 -7.88 -11.42
CA HIS A 100 1.54 -8.93 -11.52
C HIS A 100 2.81 -8.33 -12.14
N SER A 101 3.98 -8.54 -11.52
CA SER A 101 5.23 -7.96 -12.01
C SER A 101 6.34 -9.00 -12.12
N SER A 102 6.02 -10.14 -12.75
CA SER A 102 7.05 -11.04 -13.28
C SER A 102 7.53 -10.52 -14.64
N ALA A 103 8.76 -10.85 -15.02
CA ALA A 103 9.31 -10.51 -16.34
C ALA A 103 8.48 -11.05 -17.48
N ALA A 104 8.07 -12.31 -17.33
CA ALA A 104 7.22 -12.96 -18.31
C ALA A 104 5.91 -12.17 -18.47
N ASP A 105 5.26 -11.76 -17.37
CA ASP A 105 3.96 -11.09 -17.46
C ASP A 105 4.03 -9.67 -18.02
N ALA A 106 5.15 -8.96 -17.79
CA ALA A 106 5.40 -7.69 -18.45
C ALA A 106 5.50 -7.85 -19.97
N GLU A 107 6.25 -8.85 -20.47
CA GLU A 107 6.33 -9.17 -21.90
C GLU A 107 4.99 -9.66 -22.49
N LEU A 108 4.11 -10.18 -21.64
CA LEU A 108 2.77 -10.62 -22.01
C LEU A 108 1.75 -9.47 -22.05
N GLY A 109 2.18 -8.25 -21.70
CA GLY A 109 1.32 -7.06 -21.70
C GLY A 109 0.39 -7.03 -20.50
N SER A 110 0.82 -7.51 -19.33
CA SER A 110 0.10 -7.28 -18.08
C SER A 110 0.14 -5.78 -17.71
N PRO A 111 -0.94 -5.23 -17.15
CA PRO A 111 -0.92 -3.93 -16.51
C PRO A 111 0.20 -3.82 -15.47
N THR A 112 0.86 -2.67 -15.48
CA THR A 112 1.98 -2.27 -14.62
C THR A 112 1.48 -1.48 -13.40
N LEU A 113 2.39 -1.08 -12.52
CA LEU A 113 2.05 -0.18 -11.42
C LEU A 113 1.53 1.18 -11.92
N ASN A 114 2.12 1.71 -13.00
CA ASN A 114 1.75 2.99 -13.60
C ASN A 114 0.36 2.99 -14.23
N ASP A 115 -0.13 1.84 -14.71
CA ASP A 115 -1.51 1.75 -15.23
C ASP A 115 -2.55 2.03 -14.12
N GLY A 116 -2.16 1.86 -12.85
CA GLY A 116 -2.98 2.23 -11.69
C GLY A 116 -3.22 3.73 -11.55
N LEU A 117 -2.36 4.58 -12.13
CA LEU A 117 -2.52 6.05 -12.13
C LEU A 117 -3.84 6.49 -12.76
N LEU A 118 -4.41 5.67 -13.67
CA LEU A 118 -5.70 5.95 -14.30
C LEU A 118 -6.86 6.02 -13.30
N PHE A 119 -6.69 5.39 -12.13
CA PHE A 119 -7.69 5.30 -11.08
C PHE A 119 -7.36 6.16 -9.86
N MET A 120 -6.24 6.89 -9.87
CA MET A 120 -5.86 7.76 -8.76
C MET A 120 -6.52 9.13 -8.90
N HIS A 121 -7.20 9.57 -7.85
CA HIS A 121 -7.75 10.91 -7.75
C HIS A 121 -8.10 11.27 -6.30
N SER A 122 -8.46 12.53 -6.07
CA SER A 122 -8.54 13.13 -4.73
C SER A 122 -9.63 12.56 -3.82
N ALA A 123 -10.59 11.82 -4.37
CA ALA A 123 -11.64 11.16 -3.59
C ALA A 123 -11.22 9.77 -3.06
N VAL A 124 -10.08 9.23 -3.52
CA VAL A 124 -9.52 7.99 -2.98
C VAL A 124 -8.99 8.25 -1.58
N THR A 125 -9.58 7.57 -0.59
CA THR A 125 -9.22 7.66 0.83
C THR A 125 -8.45 6.43 1.32
N ASP A 126 -8.56 5.32 0.61
CA ASP A 126 -8.01 4.04 1.01
C ASP A 126 -7.24 3.46 -0.18
N PHE A 127 -5.90 3.51 -0.11
CA PHE A 127 -5.05 3.02 -1.18
C PHE A 127 -4.17 1.88 -0.71
N THR A 128 -4.24 0.77 -1.43
CA THR A 128 -3.36 -0.37 -1.23
C THR A 128 -2.67 -0.71 -2.54
N PHE A 129 -1.35 -0.75 -2.56
CA PHE A 129 -0.62 -1.15 -3.76
C PHE A 129 0.43 -2.21 -3.49
N SER A 130 0.78 -2.96 -4.53
CA SER A 130 1.95 -3.84 -4.48
C SER A 130 2.94 -3.55 -5.59
N HIS A 131 4.21 -3.69 -5.25
CA HIS A 131 5.32 -3.64 -6.19
C HIS A 131 6.17 -4.88 -5.91
N LEU A 132 6.20 -5.86 -6.83
CA LEU A 132 7.09 -7.02 -6.67
C LEU A 132 8.46 -6.72 -7.27
N ASN A 133 9.45 -7.44 -6.79
CA ASN A 133 10.84 -7.31 -7.23
C ASN A 133 11.00 -7.90 -8.64
N GLY A 134 11.90 -7.33 -9.45
CA GLY A 134 12.40 -8.00 -10.66
C GLY A 134 12.59 -7.10 -11.87
N HIS A 135 11.97 -5.93 -11.90
CA HIS A 135 12.12 -4.98 -13.00
C HIS A 135 12.56 -3.63 -12.52
N VAL A 136 13.38 -2.98 -13.34
CA VAL A 136 13.60 -1.54 -13.33
C VAL A 136 12.28 -0.89 -13.77
N GLU A 137 11.23 -1.01 -12.96
CA GLU A 137 10.10 -0.09 -13.09
C GLU A 137 10.65 1.33 -12.90
N PRO A 138 10.11 2.33 -13.62
CA PRO A 138 10.52 3.72 -13.46
C PRO A 138 10.53 4.08 -11.97
N ASP A 139 11.56 4.83 -11.57
CA ASP A 139 11.90 5.23 -10.20
C ASP A 139 10.67 5.20 -9.29
N ALA A 140 10.54 4.19 -8.43
CA ALA A 140 9.38 4.02 -7.56
C ALA A 140 9.14 5.26 -6.68
N ASN A 141 10.13 6.14 -6.49
CA ASN A 141 9.92 7.45 -5.90
C ASN A 141 9.03 8.36 -6.74
N HIS A 142 9.06 8.30 -8.08
CA HIS A 142 8.09 8.97 -8.96
C HIS A 142 6.67 8.50 -8.68
N PHE A 143 6.44 7.19 -8.61
CA PHE A 143 5.11 6.68 -8.27
C PHE A 143 4.63 7.16 -6.89
N LEU A 144 5.53 7.22 -5.90
CA LEU A 144 5.22 7.81 -4.59
C LEU A 144 4.87 9.31 -4.69
N ARG A 145 5.50 10.07 -5.59
CA ARG A 145 5.11 11.47 -5.87
C ARG A 145 3.74 11.56 -6.54
N ASP A 146 3.42 10.63 -7.44
CA ASP A 146 2.09 10.59 -8.07
C ASP A 146 0.99 10.32 -7.05
N ILE A 147 1.23 9.43 -6.07
CA ILE A 147 0.31 9.23 -4.93
C ILE A 147 0.07 10.55 -4.20
N GLN A 148 1.14 11.28 -3.87
CA GLN A 148 1.05 12.57 -3.19
C GLN A 148 0.22 13.58 -4.00
N LEU A 149 0.45 13.65 -5.32
CA LEU A 149 -0.20 14.62 -6.20
C LEU A 149 -1.69 14.30 -6.39
N HIS A 150 -2.01 13.04 -6.63
CA HIS A 150 -3.34 12.63 -7.04
C HIS A 150 -4.25 12.24 -5.87
N MET A 151 -3.69 11.80 -4.73
CA MET A 151 -4.45 11.30 -3.59
C MET A 151 -4.03 11.98 -2.26
N PRO A 152 -4.13 13.31 -2.15
CA PRO A 152 -3.71 14.04 -0.94
C PRO A 152 -4.57 13.74 0.30
N ASN A 153 -5.79 13.21 0.10
CA ASN A 153 -6.77 12.96 1.16
C ASN A 153 -6.75 11.50 1.68
N LEU A 154 -5.67 10.75 1.44
CA LEU A 154 -5.56 9.38 1.93
C LEU A 154 -5.70 9.33 3.45
N THR A 155 -6.58 8.46 3.90
CA THR A 155 -6.76 8.10 5.31
C THR A 155 -6.10 6.76 5.64
N GLN A 156 -5.96 5.89 4.64
CA GLN A 156 -5.25 4.63 4.75
C GLN A 156 -4.31 4.46 3.56
N LEU A 157 -3.05 4.16 3.85
CA LEU A 157 -2.05 3.83 2.83
C LEU A 157 -1.36 2.53 3.22
N SER A 158 -1.63 1.47 2.45
CA SER A 158 -1.00 0.17 2.62
C SER A 158 -0.11 -0.17 1.43
N ARG A 159 1.06 -0.71 1.73
CA ARG A 159 2.01 -1.14 0.72
C ARG A 159 2.39 -2.60 0.93
N HIS A 160 2.36 -3.38 -0.14
CA HIS A 160 2.83 -4.76 -0.16
C HIS A 160 4.00 -4.88 -1.12
N THR A 161 5.21 -5.01 -0.60
CA THR A 161 6.40 -5.10 -1.44
C THR A 161 7.46 -5.89 -0.73
N SER A 162 8.31 -6.53 -1.52
CA SER A 162 9.53 -7.19 -1.06
C SER A 162 10.77 -6.34 -1.38
N GLN A 163 10.62 -5.10 -1.85
CA GLN A 163 11.78 -4.24 -2.10
C GLN A 163 12.44 -3.84 -0.77
N PRO A 164 13.77 -3.65 -0.73
CA PRO A 164 14.43 -3.04 0.43
C PRO A 164 13.94 -1.61 0.67
N VAL A 165 13.72 -1.26 1.94
CA VAL A 165 13.30 0.11 2.31
C VAL A 165 14.35 1.15 1.90
N ALA A 166 15.64 0.82 1.88
CA ALA A 166 16.71 1.74 1.46
C ALA A 166 16.45 2.42 0.11
N LEU A 167 15.87 1.69 -0.85
CA LEU A 167 15.63 2.22 -2.20
C LEU A 167 14.54 3.31 -2.22
N LEU A 168 13.70 3.36 -1.18
CA LEU A 168 12.43 4.06 -1.17
C LEU A 168 12.24 4.92 0.06
N GLU A 169 13.17 4.85 1.00
CA GLU A 169 13.11 5.56 2.28
C GLU A 169 12.91 7.06 2.05
N SER A 170 13.64 7.65 1.10
CA SER A 170 13.55 9.07 0.77
C SER A 170 12.17 9.43 0.22
N GLY A 171 11.67 8.68 -0.78
CA GLY A 171 10.34 8.90 -1.35
C GLY A 171 9.22 8.64 -0.35
N LEU A 172 9.35 7.62 0.51
CA LEU A 172 8.39 7.32 1.55
C LEU A 172 8.34 8.43 2.60
N CYS A 173 9.49 8.90 3.08
CA CYS A 173 9.56 10.03 4.00
C CYS A 173 8.97 11.30 3.39
N SER A 174 9.21 11.53 2.08
CA SER A 174 8.62 12.67 1.35
C SER A 174 7.11 12.53 1.26
N LEU A 175 6.60 11.37 0.86
CA LEU A 175 5.17 11.09 0.73
C LEU A 175 4.45 11.31 2.06
N VAL A 176 4.95 10.70 3.14
CA VAL A 176 4.37 10.78 4.49
C VAL A 176 4.18 12.23 4.93
N LYS A 177 5.13 13.13 4.65
CA LYS A 177 5.02 14.55 5.03
C LYS A 177 3.80 15.27 4.44
N HIS A 178 3.24 14.77 3.35
CA HIS A 178 2.11 15.39 2.66
C HIS A 178 0.76 14.73 2.99
N LEU A 179 0.77 13.55 3.62
CA LEU A 179 -0.43 12.77 3.88
C LEU A 179 -1.00 13.05 5.29
N HIS A 180 -1.43 14.30 5.53
CA HIS A 180 -1.91 14.74 6.85
C HIS A 180 -3.19 14.06 7.35
N ALA A 181 -3.98 13.50 6.44
CA ALA A 181 -5.23 12.79 6.76
C ALA A 181 -5.01 11.31 7.11
N VAL A 182 -3.80 10.77 6.93
CA VAL A 182 -3.54 9.34 7.18
C VAL A 182 -3.73 9.02 8.65
N THR A 183 -4.61 8.04 8.89
CA THR A 183 -4.92 7.49 10.21
C THR A 183 -4.36 6.08 10.40
N ILE A 184 -4.26 5.31 9.31
CA ILE A 184 -3.75 3.94 9.33
C ILE A 184 -2.66 3.81 8.27
N MET A 185 -1.46 3.39 8.70
CA MET A 185 -0.35 3.11 7.79
C MET A 185 0.31 1.79 8.20
N PRO A 186 -0.15 0.64 7.66
CA PRO A 186 0.59 -0.59 7.81
C PRO A 186 1.89 -0.49 7.00
N LEU A 187 2.99 -0.90 7.62
CA LEU A 187 4.30 -0.95 6.98
C LEU A 187 4.69 -2.40 6.73
N PRO A 188 5.37 -2.74 5.62
CA PRO A 188 6.02 -4.04 5.50
C PRO A 188 6.99 -4.29 6.66
N ALA A 189 7.35 -5.55 6.88
CA ALA A 189 8.40 -5.87 7.85
C ALA A 189 9.68 -5.11 7.51
N TYR A 190 10.38 -4.62 8.53
CA TYR A 190 11.66 -3.91 8.40
C TYR A 190 11.62 -2.54 7.70
N TYR A 191 10.44 -2.02 7.35
CA TYR A 191 10.32 -0.69 6.74
C TYR A 191 10.38 0.46 7.75
N LEU A 192 10.27 0.17 9.03
CA LEU A 192 10.35 1.16 10.09
C LEU A 192 11.82 1.48 10.43
N THR A 193 12.46 2.31 9.60
CA THR A 193 13.78 2.89 9.91
C THR A 193 13.64 4.10 10.85
N SER A 194 14.74 4.60 11.40
CA SER A 194 14.75 5.83 12.20
C SER A 194 14.13 7.01 11.44
N ARG A 195 14.50 7.20 10.16
CA ARG A 195 14.00 8.30 9.32
C ARG A 195 12.51 8.15 9.00
N VAL A 196 12.05 6.92 8.74
CA VAL A 196 10.62 6.66 8.52
C VAL A 196 9.84 6.90 9.82
N ALA A 197 10.34 6.45 10.96
CA ALA A 197 9.71 6.70 12.26
C ALA A 197 9.64 8.20 12.57
N GLU A 198 10.71 8.96 12.33
CA GLU A 198 10.72 10.43 12.46
C GLU A 198 9.69 11.10 11.54
N ALA A 199 9.62 10.70 10.28
CA ALA A 199 8.65 11.24 9.33
C ALA A 199 7.20 10.94 9.74
N LEU A 200 6.94 9.73 10.25
CA LEU A 200 5.60 9.33 10.73
C LEU A 200 5.22 10.01 12.05
N SER A 201 6.21 10.33 12.89
CA SER A 201 5.99 10.91 14.21
C SER A 201 5.31 12.28 14.17
N VAL A 202 5.45 13.01 13.06
CA VAL A 202 4.85 14.34 12.89
C VAL A 202 3.47 14.31 12.26
N LEU A 203 2.94 13.13 11.89
CA LEU A 203 1.61 13.02 11.30
C LEU A 203 0.53 13.31 12.36
N PRO A 204 -0.33 14.32 12.15
CA PRO A 204 -1.29 14.76 13.17
C PRO A 204 -2.41 13.76 13.41
N SER A 205 -2.73 12.95 12.40
CA SER A 205 -3.90 12.06 12.39
C SER A 205 -3.54 10.58 12.53
N LEU A 206 -2.26 10.23 12.54
CA LEU A 206 -1.81 8.83 12.54
C LEU A 206 -2.18 8.17 13.87
N ARG A 207 -3.08 7.17 13.80
CA ARG A 207 -3.63 6.44 14.95
C ARG A 207 -3.10 5.02 15.04
N VAL A 208 -2.88 4.40 13.90
CA VAL A 208 -2.56 2.98 13.81
C VAL A 208 -1.38 2.79 12.88
N MET A 209 -0.31 2.23 13.42
CA MET A 209 0.85 1.76 12.67
C MET A 209 1.05 0.29 12.99
N VAL A 210 0.88 -0.57 11.98
CA VAL A 210 1.04 -2.02 12.14
C VAL A 210 2.15 -2.49 11.22
N VAL A 211 3.21 -3.05 11.80
CA VAL A 211 4.21 -3.75 11.00
C VAL A 211 3.65 -5.11 10.56
N GLY A 212 3.67 -5.34 9.25
CA GLY A 212 3.21 -6.57 8.64
C GLY A 212 4.08 -7.77 8.99
N HIS A 213 3.47 -8.95 8.89
CA HIS A 213 4.19 -10.23 9.00
C HIS A 213 4.96 -10.48 7.71
N GLY A 214 6.20 -9.98 7.64
CA GLY A 214 7.14 -10.37 6.59
C GLY A 214 7.61 -11.81 6.81
N LYS A 215 7.91 -12.52 5.72
CA LYS A 215 8.58 -13.82 5.79
C LYS A 215 10.01 -13.60 6.29
N PRO A 216 10.63 -14.58 6.97
CA PRO A 216 12.05 -14.52 7.34
C PRO A 216 12.97 -14.28 6.15
N GLU A 217 12.56 -14.76 4.97
CA GLU A 217 13.26 -14.60 3.68
C GLU A 217 13.26 -13.15 3.17
N ASP A 218 12.36 -12.30 3.66
CA ASP A 218 12.31 -10.86 3.33
C ASP A 218 13.39 -10.06 4.10
N VAL A 219 14.13 -10.71 4.99
CA VAL A 219 15.32 -10.14 5.64
C VAL A 219 16.45 -10.14 4.63
N TYR A 220 16.65 -9.01 3.96
CA TYR A 220 17.86 -8.81 3.17
C TYR A 220 19.07 -8.78 4.12
N PRO A 221 20.00 -9.77 4.03
CA PRO A 221 21.17 -9.87 4.92
C PRO A 221 22.11 -8.67 4.79
N GLU A 222 21.99 -7.93 3.70
CA GLU A 222 22.82 -6.76 3.38
C GLU A 222 22.22 -5.44 3.86
N HIS A 223 21.06 -5.43 4.52
CA HIS A 223 20.68 -4.24 5.26
C HIS A 223 21.47 -4.27 6.56
N PRO A 224 22.60 -3.52 6.70
CA PRO A 224 23.22 -3.36 8.01
C PRO A 224 22.10 -2.91 8.93
N SER A 225 21.97 -3.62 10.04
CA SER A 225 21.01 -3.31 11.10
C SER A 225 21.19 -1.85 11.50
N LEU A 226 20.49 -0.96 10.80
CA LEU A 226 20.51 0.46 11.06
C LEU A 226 19.94 0.59 12.45
N ALA A 227 20.83 0.87 13.40
CA ALA A 227 20.47 1.00 14.79
C ALA A 227 19.22 1.88 14.88
N PHE A 228 18.12 1.32 15.40
CA PHE A 228 16.86 2.03 15.44
C PHE A 228 16.93 3.06 16.56
N ARG A 229 17.24 4.31 16.18
CA ARG A 229 17.49 5.44 17.07
C ARG A 229 16.86 6.72 16.50
N PRO A 230 15.53 6.76 16.33
CA PRO A 230 14.87 7.95 15.83
C PRO A 230 15.03 9.13 16.79
N VAL A 231 15.26 10.32 16.23
CA VAL A 231 15.25 11.60 16.97
C VAL A 231 13.85 12.18 16.89
N LEU A 232 13.01 11.78 17.83
CA LEU A 232 11.61 12.16 17.86
C LEU A 232 11.42 13.56 18.47
N PRO A 233 10.75 14.50 17.79
CA PRO A 233 10.43 15.81 18.38
C PRO A 233 9.46 15.67 19.57
N PRO A 234 9.38 16.68 20.45
CA PRO A 234 8.34 16.74 21.47
C PRO A 234 6.94 16.61 20.85
N ASN A 235 6.03 15.92 21.52
CA ASN A 235 4.67 15.63 21.02
C ASN A 235 4.61 14.76 19.75
N SER A 236 5.67 13.98 19.49
CA SER A 236 5.65 12.92 18.48
C SER A 236 4.47 11.97 18.68
N PHE A 237 3.88 11.52 17.56
CA PHE A 237 2.80 10.54 17.53
C PHE A 237 1.56 10.96 18.32
N LYS A 238 1.20 12.25 18.29
CA LYS A 238 0.12 12.85 19.10
C LYS A 238 -1.20 12.07 19.12
N ALA A 239 -1.62 11.49 17.99
CA ALA A 239 -2.88 10.75 17.86
C ALA A 239 -2.73 9.22 17.92
N MET A 240 -1.53 8.70 18.15
CA MET A 240 -1.23 7.28 18.05
C MET A 240 -1.92 6.49 19.16
N ARG A 241 -2.62 5.42 18.76
CA ARG A 241 -3.33 4.50 19.65
C ARG A 241 -2.72 3.11 19.59
N ASN A 242 -2.32 2.65 18.40
CA ASN A 242 -1.80 1.31 18.19
C ASN A 242 -0.48 1.38 17.44
N LEU A 243 0.59 0.99 18.11
CA LEU A 243 1.94 0.97 17.57
C LEU A 243 2.46 -0.47 17.61
N SER A 244 2.61 -1.11 16.46
CA SER A 244 3.31 -2.39 16.32
C SER A 244 4.63 -2.15 15.60
N VAL A 245 5.72 -2.67 16.15
CA VAL A 245 7.08 -2.48 15.62
C VAL A 245 7.83 -3.79 15.58
N LYS A 246 8.70 -3.98 14.58
CA LYS A 246 9.60 -5.14 14.50
C LYS A 246 11.04 -4.65 14.62
N MET A 247 11.77 -5.05 15.67
CA MET A 247 13.11 -4.55 15.97
C MET A 247 13.96 -5.52 16.80
N HIS A 248 15.25 -5.21 16.98
CA HIS A 248 16.10 -5.96 17.90
C HIS A 248 15.76 -5.65 19.36
N ALA A 249 15.97 -6.63 20.23
CA ALA A 249 15.63 -6.54 21.64
C ALA A 249 16.37 -5.39 22.36
N ALA A 250 17.65 -5.18 22.01
CA ALA A 250 18.45 -4.08 22.55
C ALA A 250 17.94 -2.68 22.15
N ASP A 251 17.35 -2.55 20.95
CA ASP A 251 16.77 -1.29 20.49
C ASP A 251 15.39 -1.05 21.11
N ALA A 252 14.59 -2.11 21.29
CA ALA A 252 13.31 -2.03 22.00
C ALA A 252 13.48 -1.48 23.42
N THR A 253 14.47 -1.98 24.17
CA THR A 253 14.79 -1.46 25.51
C THR A 253 15.14 0.03 25.47
N LYS A 254 15.94 0.47 24.49
CA LYS A 254 16.27 1.89 24.35
C LYS A 254 15.04 2.73 24.05
N VAL A 255 14.22 2.32 23.07
CA VAL A 255 12.98 3.02 22.71
C VAL A 255 12.06 3.15 23.92
N LEU A 256 11.86 2.06 24.68
CA LEU A 256 11.02 2.09 25.88
C LEU A 256 11.54 3.03 26.98
N LEU A 257 12.87 3.23 27.06
CA LEU A 257 13.49 4.12 28.05
C LEU A 257 13.57 5.58 27.58
N THR A 258 13.66 5.83 26.27
CA THR A 258 13.90 7.18 25.73
C THR A 258 12.68 7.82 25.09
N MET A 259 11.71 7.03 24.63
CA MET A 259 10.54 7.54 23.91
C MET A 259 9.44 7.96 24.88
N THR A 260 8.97 9.20 24.76
CA THR A 260 7.75 9.64 25.41
C THR A 260 6.56 9.13 24.61
N PHE A 261 5.86 8.13 25.14
CA PHE A 261 4.65 7.62 24.51
C PHE A 261 3.50 8.62 24.66
N PRO A 262 2.64 8.76 23.63
CA PRO A 262 1.45 9.60 23.73
C PRO A 262 0.48 9.03 24.78
N SER A 263 -0.24 9.90 25.49
CA SER A 263 -1.18 9.52 26.54
C SER A 263 -2.30 8.59 26.06
N ASP A 264 -2.60 8.65 24.76
CA ASP A 264 -3.68 7.91 24.12
C ASP A 264 -3.24 6.55 23.55
N LEU A 265 -1.98 6.17 23.76
CA LEU A 265 -1.47 4.87 23.32
C LEU A 265 -2.15 3.74 24.10
N ARG A 266 -2.83 2.86 23.37
CA ARG A 266 -3.58 1.72 23.91
C ARG A 266 -2.85 0.40 23.74
N LEU A 267 -2.10 0.28 22.65
CA LEU A 267 -1.36 -0.94 22.33
C LEU A 267 0.03 -0.57 21.82
N PHE A 268 1.05 -1.09 22.51
CA PHE A 268 2.41 -1.13 22.03
C PHE A 268 2.85 -2.58 21.89
N HIS A 269 3.05 -3.03 20.66
CA HIS A 269 3.41 -4.40 20.33
C HIS A 269 4.80 -4.43 19.69
N VAL A 270 5.68 -5.27 20.22
CA VAL A 270 7.07 -5.39 19.74
C VAL A 270 7.32 -6.82 19.28
N VAL A 271 7.66 -6.97 18.00
CA VAL A 271 8.09 -8.24 17.41
C VAL A 271 9.61 -8.27 17.35
N PHE A 272 10.24 -9.22 18.02
CA PHE A 272 11.69 -9.33 18.04
C PHE A 272 12.21 -10.04 16.79
N VAL A 273 13.25 -9.47 16.15
CA VAL A 273 13.83 -10.00 14.89
C VAL A 273 14.67 -11.25 15.12
N THR A 274 15.40 -11.33 16.24
CA THR A 274 16.24 -12.48 16.62
C THR A 274 16.31 -12.60 18.13
N ALA A 275 16.00 -13.78 18.67
CA ALA A 275 16.19 -14.13 20.07
C ALA A 275 17.44 -15.00 20.20
N VAL A 276 18.64 -14.43 20.07
CA VAL A 276 19.90 -15.20 20.10
C VAL A 276 20.70 -14.97 21.39
N ILE A 277 20.19 -14.15 22.32
CA ILE A 277 20.83 -13.92 23.63
C ILE A 277 19.77 -14.18 24.69
N PRO A 278 20.09 -14.82 25.84
CA PRO A 278 19.16 -14.89 26.96
C PRO A 278 18.84 -13.47 27.38
N PHE A 279 17.68 -13.04 26.92
CA PHE A 279 17.17 -11.70 27.09
C PHE A 279 16.51 -11.66 28.46
N ASP A 280 16.94 -10.72 29.29
CA ASP A 280 16.41 -10.50 30.64
C ASP A 280 14.98 -9.95 30.55
N SER A 281 14.02 -10.85 30.32
CA SER A 281 12.60 -10.54 30.12
C SER A 281 11.99 -9.80 31.32
N GLN A 282 12.57 -9.93 32.52
CA GLN A 282 12.11 -9.25 33.73
C GLN A 282 12.28 -7.73 33.64
N LYS A 283 13.41 -7.23 33.13
CA LYS A 283 13.63 -5.77 32.98
C LYS A 283 12.63 -5.10 32.04
N LEU A 284 12.10 -5.85 31.07
CA LEU A 284 11.13 -5.32 30.11
C LEU A 284 9.73 -5.21 30.69
N LEU A 285 9.34 -6.19 31.50
CA LEU A 285 8.09 -6.15 32.26
C LEU A 285 8.10 -5.00 33.26
N GLU A 286 9.24 -4.73 33.93
CA GLU A 286 9.35 -3.60 34.85
C GLU A 286 9.16 -2.22 34.18
N VAL A 287 9.61 -2.07 32.94
CA VAL A 287 9.47 -0.81 32.18
C VAL A 287 8.04 -0.65 31.63
N SER A 288 7.40 -1.73 31.19
CA SER A 288 6.02 -1.67 30.67
C SER A 288 5.01 -1.25 31.75
N HIS A 289 5.21 -1.71 33.00
CA HIS A 289 4.36 -1.34 34.14
C HIS A 289 4.50 0.14 34.56
N LYS A 290 5.65 0.79 34.31
CA LYS A 290 5.87 2.20 34.66
C LYS A 290 5.37 3.20 33.61
N SER A 291 5.33 2.80 32.34
CA SER A 291 5.08 3.73 31.23
C SER A 291 3.70 3.59 30.59
N ILE A 292 2.98 2.48 30.83
CA ILE A 292 1.71 2.18 30.14
C ILE A 292 0.67 1.76 31.20
N LYS A 293 -0.49 2.41 31.25
CA LYS A 293 -1.62 1.94 32.07
C LYS A 293 -1.93 0.49 31.66
N PRO A 294 -2.12 -0.44 32.62
CA PRO A 294 -2.20 -1.86 32.30
C PRO A 294 -3.46 -2.16 31.48
N SER A 295 -3.31 -2.19 30.17
CA SER A 295 -4.28 -2.78 29.25
C SER A 295 -3.52 -3.49 28.12
N ALA A 296 -3.44 -4.81 28.25
CA ALA A 296 -3.07 -5.81 27.25
C ALA A 296 -1.65 -5.69 26.62
N ILE A 297 -0.67 -6.28 27.30
CA ILE A 297 0.52 -6.85 26.65
C ILE A 297 0.11 -8.27 26.24
N CYS A 298 -0.08 -8.51 24.94
CA CYS A 298 -0.21 -9.88 24.41
C CYS A 298 1.16 -10.32 23.87
N HIS A 299 1.61 -11.49 24.34
CA HIS A 299 2.83 -12.17 23.92
C HIS A 299 2.66 -12.88 22.58
#